data_AF-A0A821YXY3-F1
#
_entry.id   AF-A0A821YXY3-F1
#
_cell.length_a   1.000
_cell.length_b   1.000
_cell.length_c   1.000
_cell.angle_alpha   90.00
_cell.angle_beta   90.00
_cell.angle_gamma   90.00
#
_symmetry.space_group_name_H-M   'P 1'
#
loop_
_entity.id
_entity.type
_entity.pdbx_description
1 polymer ?
#
loop_
_entity_poly.entity_id
_entity_poly.type
_entity_poly.pdbx_seq_one_letter_code
_entity_poly.pdbx_strand_id
1 'polypeptide(L)'
;HSCNPNVIRNFIGDTVLVRLLSSISLNNIELVDNYGCLSATMAKEERQKKLDEQYHFQCQCQPCIEQWPNYDRLSEGTGEKNIISKPFDEA
;
A
#
# COMPACT_ATOMS: atom_id res chain seq x y z
N HIS A 1 -1.99 2.85 9.68
CA HIS A 1 -1.66 1.70 8.82
C HIS A 1 -2.67 1.62 7.69
N SER A 2 -2.24 1.34 6.46
CA SER A 2 -3.12 0.92 5.37
C SER A 2 -2.54 -0.29 4.62
N CYS A 3 -3.40 -1.22 4.20
CA CYS A 3 -3.01 -2.32 3.30
C CYS A 3 -2.76 -1.85 1.86
N ASN A 4 -3.18 -0.62 1.52
CA ASN A 4 -2.83 0.11 0.31
C ASN A 4 -2.30 1.50 0.73
N PRO A 5 -1.00 1.60 1.10
CA PRO A 5 -0.44 2.82 1.68
C PRO A 5 -0.32 3.94 0.63
N ASN A 6 -0.27 5.19 1.09
CA ASN A 6 0.03 6.35 0.24
C ASN A 6 1.46 6.85 0.40
N VAL A 7 2.21 6.27 1.34
CA VAL A 7 3.65 6.50 1.52
C VAL A 7 4.43 5.20 1.46
N ILE A 8 5.71 5.32 1.14
CA ILE A 8 6.71 4.26 1.29
C ILE A 8 7.79 4.71 2.27
N ARG A 9 8.10 3.82 3.22
CA ARG A 9 9.18 3.99 4.19
C ARG A 9 10.41 3.18 3.76
N ASN A 10 11.53 3.88 3.58
CA ASN A 10 12.84 3.30 3.29
C ASN A 10 13.84 3.70 4.38
N PHE A 11 14.98 3.03 4.42
CA PHE A 11 16.03 3.29 5.41
C PHE A 11 17.37 3.52 4.69
N ILE A 12 18.09 4.58 5.09
CA ILE A 12 19.46 4.87 4.67
C ILE A 12 20.29 5.00 5.94
N GLY A 13 21.00 3.93 6.31
CA GLY A 13 21.66 3.86 7.62
C GLY A 13 20.64 3.95 8.76
N ASP A 14 20.80 4.95 9.62
CA ASP A 14 19.91 5.30 10.73
C ASP A 14 18.80 6.29 10.34
N THR A 15 18.79 6.75 9.08
CA THR A 15 17.81 7.73 8.59
C THR A 15 16.60 7.04 7.96
N VAL A 16 15.41 7.43 8.40
CA VAL A 16 14.14 6.98 7.82
C VAL A 16 13.69 7.96 6.74
N LEU A 17 13.52 7.46 5.52
CA LEU A 17 12.99 8.22 4.39
C LEU A 17 11.54 7.82 4.12
N VAL A 18 10.61 8.75 4.29
CA VAL A 18 9.19 8.57 3.96
C VAL A 18 8.85 9.39 2.73
N ARG A 19 8.37 8.74 1.67
CA ARG A 19 7.99 9.39 0.40
C ARG A 19 6.57 9.07 0.02
N LEU A 20 5.87 10.04 -0.58
CA LEU A 20 4.56 9.82 -1.19
C LEU A 20 4.68 8.89 -2.40
N LEU A 21 3.74 7.96 -2.54
CA LEU A 21 3.62 7.08 -3.71
C LEU A 21 2.82 7.73 -4.85
N SER A 22 1.99 8.72 -4.52
CA SER A 22 1.22 9.51 -5.48
C SER A 22 0.90 10.88 -4.88
N SER A 23 0.55 11.85 -5.74
CA SER A 23 0.00 13.13 -5.27
C SER A 23 -1.26 12.88 -4.44
N ILE A 24 -1.35 13.53 -3.27
CA ILE A 24 -2.52 13.49 -2.40
C ILE A 24 -3.20 14.86 -2.41
N SER A 25 -4.52 14.87 -2.39
CA SER A 25 -5.29 16.11 -2.24
C SER A 25 -5.07 16.67 -0.83
N LEU A 26 -4.99 18.00 -0.71
CA LEU A 26 -4.91 18.69 0.59
C LEU A 26 -6.11 18.38 1.49
N ASN A 27 -7.21 17.88 0.94
CA ASN A 27 -8.39 17.48 1.70
C ASN A 27 -8.27 16.06 2.29
N ASN A 28 -7.22 15.31 1.96
CA ASN A 28 -6.99 13.93 2.40
C ASN A 28 -5.57 13.79 2.97
N ILE A 29 -5.41 14.23 4.23
CA ILE A 29 -4.12 14.60 4.84
C ILE A 29 -3.42 13.42 5.52
N GLU A 30 -4.10 12.30 5.74
CA GLU A 30 -3.51 11.20 6.51
C GLU A 30 -2.43 10.48 5.70
N LEU A 31 -1.19 10.50 6.21
CA LEU A 31 -0.10 9.68 5.70
C LEU A 31 -0.22 8.28 6.30
N VAL A 32 -0.48 7.29 5.46
CA VAL A 32 -0.73 5.91 5.87
C VAL A 32 0.35 4.98 5.33
N ASP A 33 1.15 4.44 6.24
CA ASP A 33 2.20 3.50 5.93
C ASP A 33 1.71 2.04 6.05
N ASN A 34 2.45 1.11 5.46
CA ASN A 34 2.22 -0.31 5.55
C ASN A 34 3.11 -0.95 6.63
N TYR A 35 2.51 -1.86 7.41
CA TYR A 35 3.18 -2.59 8.50
C TYR A 35 3.56 -4.01 8.07
N GLY A 36 3.84 -4.21 6.77
CA GLY A 36 4.12 -5.53 6.19
C GLY A 36 2.88 -6.37 5.90
N CYS A 37 1.73 -5.73 5.68
CA CYS A 37 0.44 -6.35 5.39
C CYS A 37 -0.14 -5.73 4.11
N LEU A 38 0.53 -5.89 2.98
CA LEU A 38 0.11 -5.30 1.70
C LEU A 38 -1.05 -6.11 1.10
N SER A 39 -2.10 -5.44 0.62
CA SER A 39 -3.29 -6.15 0.09
C SER A 39 -2.99 -6.98 -1.14
N ALA A 40 -2.08 -6.51 -1.98
CA ALA A 40 -1.77 -7.15 -3.24
C ALA A 40 -1.02 -8.49 -3.10
N THR A 41 -0.40 -8.76 -1.95
CA THR A 41 0.44 -9.96 -1.74
C THR A 41 0.00 -10.85 -0.57
N MET A 42 -0.83 -10.36 0.35
CA MET A 42 -1.23 -11.10 1.56
C MET A 42 -2.75 -11.13 1.67
N ALA A 43 -3.37 -12.27 1.99
CA ALA A 43 -4.83 -12.39 2.08
C ALA A 43 -5.42 -11.57 3.25
N LYS A 44 -6.69 -11.15 3.16
CA LYS A 44 -7.33 -10.28 4.18
C LYS A 44 -7.29 -10.89 5.57
N GLU A 45 -7.62 -12.17 5.70
CA GLU A 45 -7.68 -12.88 6.98
C GLU A 45 -6.31 -12.90 7.65
N GLU A 46 -5.26 -13.15 6.86
CA GLU A 46 -3.87 -13.15 7.34
C GLU A 46 -3.42 -11.75 7.78
N ARG A 47 -3.75 -10.72 6.98
CA ARG A 47 -3.46 -9.32 7.33
C ARG A 47 -4.14 -8.91 8.65
N GLN A 48 -5.42 -9.22 8.81
CA GLN A 48 -6.16 -8.87 10.04
C GLN A 48 -5.59 -9.58 11.27
N LYS A 49 -5.34 -10.89 11.15
CA LYS A 49 -4.74 -11.67 12.23
C LYS A 49 -3.40 -11.09 12.67
N LYS A 50 -2.50 -10.81 11.72
CA LYS A 50 -1.17 -10.26 12.01
C LYS A 50 -1.24 -8.89 12.67
N LEU A 51 -2.13 -8.02 12.20
CA LEU A 51 -2.32 -6.68 12.78
C LEU A 51 -2.91 -6.74 14.19
N ASP A 52 -3.84 -7.66 14.44
CA ASP A 52 -4.42 -7.88 15.76
C ASP A 52 -3.41 -8.44 16.77
N GLU A 53 -2.64 -9.45 16.37
CA GLU A 53 -1.64 -10.10 17.22
C GLU A 53 -0.50 -9.16 17.61
N GLN A 54 -0.01 -8.34 16.67
CA GLN A 54 1.17 -7.50 16.89
C GLN A 54 0.83 -6.07 17.33
N TYR A 55 -0.28 -5.52 16.82
CA TYR A 55 -0.62 -4.11 17.00
C TYR A 55 -2.01 -3.90 17.63
N HIS A 56 -2.73 -4.99 17.95
CA HIS A 56 -3.99 -4.98 18.71
C HIS A 56 -5.10 -4.11 18.09
N PHE A 57 -5.24 -4.15 16.77
CA PHE A 57 -6.34 -3.49 16.07
C PHE A 57 -6.81 -4.27 14.83
N GLN A 58 -8.06 -4.02 14.43
CA GLN A 58 -8.64 -4.49 13.17
C GLN A 58 -8.53 -3.38 12.11
N CYS A 59 -7.94 -3.69 10.96
CA CYS A 59 -7.72 -2.71 9.89
C CYS A 59 -9.00 -2.44 9.10
N GLN A 60 -9.37 -1.16 8.96
CA GLN A 60 -10.56 -0.71 8.24
C GLN A 60 -10.22 0.08 6.96
N CYS A 61 -9.03 -0.14 6.39
CA CYS A 61 -8.69 0.49 5.10
C CYS A 61 -9.57 -0.06 3.97
N GLN A 62 -9.67 0.70 2.87
CA GLN A 62 -10.49 0.33 1.70
C GLN A 62 -10.26 -1.12 1.21
N PRO A 63 -9.01 -1.61 1.02
CA PRO A 63 -8.79 -3.01 0.66
C PRO A 63 -9.38 -4.05 1.62
N CYS A 64 -9.48 -3.73 2.91
CA CYS A 64 -10.07 -4.61 3.92
C CYS A 64 -11.60 -4.57 3.91
N ILE A 65 -12.20 -3.40 3.68
CA ILE A 65 -13.65 -3.23 3.57
C ILE A 65 -14.14 -3.91 2.28
N GLU A 66 -13.50 -3.60 1.15
CA GLU A 66 -13.91 -4.05 -0.18
C GLU A 66 -13.37 -5.43 -0.58
N GLN A 67 -12.58 -6.09 0.29
CA GLN A 67 -12.03 -7.43 0.05
C GLN A 67 -11.21 -7.54 -1.24
N TRP A 68 -10.30 -6.58 -1.46
CA TRP A 68 -9.48 -6.56 -2.67
C TRP A 68 -8.68 -7.86 -2.86
N PRO A 69 -8.58 -8.37 -4.11
CA PRO A 69 -7.83 -9.56 -4.42
C PRO A 69 -6.31 -9.33 -4.34
N ASN A 70 -5.58 -10.42 -4.10
CA ASN A 70 -4.14 -10.47 -4.31
C ASN A 70 -3.84 -10.52 -5.83
N TYR A 71 -2.59 -10.26 -6.22
CA TYR A 71 -2.15 -10.33 -7.62
C TYR A 71 -2.53 -11.66 -8.29
N ASP A 72 -2.35 -12.78 -7.59
CA ASP A 72 -2.62 -14.13 -8.11
C ASP A 72 -4.10 -14.40 -8.40
N ARG A 73 -5.00 -13.54 -7.91
CA ARG A 73 -6.46 -13.65 -8.08
C ARG A 73 -7.03 -12.59 -9.02
N LEU A 74 -6.18 -11.76 -9.62
CA LEU A 74 -6.60 -10.86 -10.68
C LEU A 74 -6.84 -11.68 -11.96
N SER A 75 -7.93 -11.42 -12.66
CA SER A 75 -8.12 -11.94 -14.01
C SER A 75 -7.02 -11.38 -14.93
N GLU A 76 -6.60 -12.15 -15.95
CA GLU A 76 -5.70 -11.64 -16.99
C GLU A 76 -6.26 -10.32 -17.55
N GLY A 77 -5.52 -9.23 -17.36
CA GLY A 77 -6.00 -7.89 -17.64
C GLY A 77 -6.02 -7.55 -19.13
N THR A 78 -7.11 -6.96 -19.61
CA THR A 78 -7.23 -6.31 -20.93
C THR A 78 -6.59 -4.91 -20.94
N GLY A 79 -5.65 -4.61 -20.05
CA GLY A 79 -5.15 -3.25 -19.82
C GLY A 79 -4.24 -2.76 -20.94
N GLU A 80 -4.65 -1.68 -21.62
CA GLU A 80 -3.78 -0.93 -22.53
C GLU A 80 -2.53 -0.46 -21.78
N LYS A 81 -1.36 -0.90 -22.24
CA LYS A 81 -0.05 -0.55 -21.69
C LYS A 81 0.39 0.84 -22.17
N ASN A 82 -0.34 1.90 -21.82
CA ASN A 82 0.13 3.27 -22.04
C ASN A 82 0.83 3.79 -20.78
N ILE A 83 1.90 3.12 -20.35
CA ILE A 83 2.82 3.65 -19.35
C ILE A 83 3.93 4.37 -20.10
N ILE A 84 3.80 5.69 -20.26
CA ILE A 84 4.94 6.54 -20.61
C ILE A 84 5.76 6.70 -19.34
N SER A 85 6.72 5.81 -19.11
CA SER A 85 7.69 5.94 -18.03
C SER A 85 8.61 7.12 -18.31
N LYS A 86 8.63 8.12 -17.43
CA LYS A 86 9.69 9.14 -17.43
C LYS A 86 10.95 8.56 -16.76
N PRO A 87 12.16 8.92 -17.23
CA PRO A 87 13.41 8.55 -16.58
C PRO A 87 13.43 9.03 -15.13
N PHE A 88 13.96 8.18 -14.24
CA PHE A 88 14.08 8.45 -12.81
C PHE A 88 14.97 9.67 -12.49
N ASP A 89 15.84 10.07 -13.41
CA ASP A 89 16.86 11.10 -13.20
C ASP A 89 16.37 12.55 -13.43
N GLU A 90 15.07 12.79 -13.62
CA GLU A 90 14.49 14.13 -13.85
C GLU A 90 13.77 14.74 -12.62
N ALA A 91 14.05 14.25 -11.40
CA ALA A 91 13.43 14.75 -10.15
C ALA A 91 14.36 15.66 -9.32
#